data_AF-A0A7S0F9Q2-F1
#
_entry.id   AF-A0A7S0F9Q2-F1
#
_cell.length_a   1.000
_cell.length_b   1.000
_cell.length_c   1.000
_cell.angle_alpha   90.00
_cell.angle_beta   90.00
_cell.angle_gamma   90.00
#
_symmetry.space_group_name_H-M   'P 1'
#
loop_
_entity.id
_entity.type
_entity.pdbx_description
1 polymer ?
#
loop_
_entity_poly.entity_id
_entity_poly.type
_entity_poly.pdbx_seq_one_letter_code
_entity_poly.pdbx_strand_id
1 'polypeptide(L)'
;MAHAQEIESLRALSTDHAEQISRLFSAHGKVVEAEANIQDFASRLSQMDQRLHETQMRAVEERDDAQLELASVKTDMHRNKEHLEQHQRGLNQAAADIERLQAHLKETEQGIPERLDESRRQANIQKCELEAKIRGLELQHTALTDQLWGEEMGLARVAGEMRRAGATLEEFRGALRELEAKTVRPEQLSRVQEDVTNQMTRASAEMASLKIMVGDAINDVKEHLQTGLQAAATHYAAFAGEVRSSYKDEIVQSRELRTEVKELLAQFDARIGDADKAHAEAASSTAALIGEQREALEQVDLRRKGDRADVELELKAIRHRVGILSDSADAASRACEQLTGVSGMMLEATQLQCALEVQDTADREHLCLLGLREEAAAPPPGLSSPQAPANPAASPGKSPRRVLHKGRPPIMSVDQRCLSCSGQARTVLSAFKIACLQYNPSPVSWEDKEHSRVELLDRAEKLLEKARATFSALLAGSRSASSLPSPRASSTDTRRPSAIGAQALGMMPFREHSSSTTSTWKAEDPRRLPSISKISTNASGSPASPVQAAMLS
;
A
#
# COMPACT_ATOMS: atom_id res chain seq x y z
N MET A 1 23.04 -24.92 119.81
CA MET A 1 23.99 -25.06 118.68
C MET A 1 23.39 -25.89 117.54
N ALA A 2 22.83 -27.09 117.77
CA ALA A 2 22.23 -27.92 116.71
C ALA A 2 21.03 -27.30 115.95
N HIS A 3 20.09 -26.65 116.65
CA HIS A 3 18.93 -26.02 116.00
C HIS A 3 19.25 -24.78 115.15
N ALA A 4 20.40 -24.12 115.37
CA ALA A 4 20.81 -23.01 114.51
C ALA A 4 21.22 -23.50 113.11
N GLN A 5 21.84 -24.68 113.05
CA GLN A 5 22.33 -25.31 111.82
C GLN A 5 21.17 -25.86 110.96
N GLU A 6 20.11 -26.37 111.59
CA GLU A 6 18.86 -26.77 110.90
C GLU A 6 18.06 -25.58 110.37
N ILE A 7 18.02 -24.46 111.10
CA ILE A 7 17.39 -23.23 110.61
C ILE A 7 18.17 -22.64 109.43
N GLU A 8 19.49 -22.73 109.45
CA GLU A 8 20.35 -22.25 108.36
C GLU A 8 20.26 -23.15 107.12
N SER A 9 20.15 -24.48 107.29
CA SER A 9 19.90 -25.41 106.18
C SER A 9 18.50 -25.23 105.57
N LEU A 10 17.47 -25.00 106.39
CA LEU A 10 16.12 -24.67 105.90
C LEU A 10 16.08 -23.32 105.17
N ARG A 11 16.82 -22.31 105.65
CA ARG A 11 16.97 -21.03 104.94
C ARG A 11 17.67 -21.21 103.60
N ALA A 12 18.77 -21.98 103.55
CA ALA A 12 19.48 -22.29 102.31
C ALA A 12 18.59 -23.05 101.30
N LEU A 13 17.79 -24.01 101.78
CA LEU A 13 16.85 -24.75 100.94
C LEU A 13 15.69 -23.86 100.45
N SER A 14 15.19 -22.96 101.31
CA SER A 14 14.17 -21.98 100.94
C SER A 14 14.69 -20.97 99.93
N THR A 15 15.96 -20.54 100.02
CA THR A 15 16.58 -19.66 99.03
C THR A 15 16.82 -20.38 97.71
N ASP A 16 17.24 -21.65 97.75
CA ASP A 16 17.42 -22.45 96.53
C ASP A 16 16.07 -22.71 95.83
N HIS A 17 15.01 -23.02 96.58
CA HIS A 17 13.66 -23.11 96.02
C HIS A 17 13.17 -21.76 95.47
N ALA A 18 13.45 -20.64 96.14
CA ALA A 18 13.09 -19.32 95.62
C ALA A 18 13.84 -18.99 94.32
N GLU A 19 15.12 -19.35 94.21
CA GLU A 19 15.88 -19.23 92.97
C GLU A 19 15.35 -20.15 91.87
N GLN A 20 15.05 -21.41 92.17
CA GLN A 20 14.46 -22.34 91.20
C GLN A 20 13.10 -21.84 90.71
N ILE A 21 12.25 -21.33 91.59
CA ILE A 21 10.97 -20.72 91.24
C ILE A 21 11.20 -19.47 90.36
N SER A 22 12.16 -18.61 90.70
CA SER A 22 12.52 -17.45 89.88
C SER A 22 13.02 -17.84 88.48
N ARG A 23 13.84 -18.90 88.39
CA ARG A 23 14.29 -19.48 87.11
C ARG A 23 13.13 -20.07 86.31
N LEU A 24 12.19 -20.76 86.96
CA LEU A 24 10.99 -21.28 86.31
C LEU A 24 10.08 -20.15 85.80
N PHE A 25 9.89 -19.07 86.56
CA PHE A 25 9.15 -17.90 86.10
C PHE A 25 9.85 -17.20 84.92
N SER A 26 11.18 -17.08 84.95
CA SER A 26 11.94 -16.55 83.81
C SER A 26 11.83 -17.44 82.57
N ALA A 27 11.93 -18.76 82.74
CA ALA A 27 11.75 -19.72 81.66
C ALA A 27 10.32 -19.68 81.09
N HIS A 28 9.31 -19.61 81.96
CA HIS A 28 7.92 -19.46 81.56
C HIS A 28 7.69 -18.15 80.79
N GLY A 29 8.27 -17.04 81.25
CA GLY A 29 8.22 -15.76 80.52
C GLY A 29 8.81 -15.86 79.11
N LYS A 30 9.95 -16.56 78.94
CA LYS A 30 10.54 -16.81 77.62
C LYS A 30 9.67 -17.71 76.74
N VAL A 31 8.98 -18.71 77.32
CA VAL A 31 8.05 -19.56 76.59
C VAL A 31 6.84 -18.77 76.11
N VAL A 32 6.26 -17.91 76.96
CA VAL A 32 5.14 -17.02 76.58
C VAL A 32 5.56 -16.03 75.50
N GLU A 33 6.77 -15.47 75.59
CA GLU A 33 7.33 -14.61 74.55
C GLU A 33 7.55 -15.36 73.23
N ALA A 34 8.07 -16.59 73.29
CA ALA A 34 8.22 -17.44 72.11
C ALA A 34 6.87 -17.80 71.48
N GLU A 35 5.85 -18.09 72.28
CA GLU A 35 4.49 -18.35 71.81
C GLU A 35 3.89 -17.12 71.11
N ALA A 36 4.04 -15.92 71.69
CA ALA A 36 3.61 -14.67 71.08
C ALA A 36 4.32 -14.40 69.74
N ASN A 37 5.63 -14.67 69.67
CA ASN A 37 6.41 -14.53 68.43
C ASN A 37 5.97 -15.55 67.35
N ILE A 38 5.64 -16.79 67.74
CA ILE A 38 5.11 -17.80 66.82
C ILE A 38 3.74 -17.38 66.30
N GLN A 39 2.86 -16.84 67.15
CA GLN A 39 1.55 -16.33 66.73
C GLN A 39 1.67 -15.13 65.77
N ASP A 40 2.56 -14.17 66.05
CA ASP A 40 2.84 -13.06 65.13
C ASP A 40 3.38 -13.56 63.77
N PHE A 41 4.32 -14.51 63.80
CA PHE A 41 4.84 -15.13 62.59
C PHE A 41 3.75 -15.85 61.79
N ALA A 42 2.87 -16.62 62.46
CA ALA A 42 1.74 -17.28 61.83
C ALA A 42 0.76 -16.28 61.19
N SER A 43 0.49 -15.15 61.86
CA SER A 43 -0.34 -14.07 61.30
C SER A 43 0.30 -13.45 60.06
N ARG A 44 1.62 -13.19 60.08
CA ARG A 44 2.35 -12.67 58.91
C ARG A 44 2.38 -13.65 57.75
N LEU A 45 2.54 -14.94 58.01
CA LEU A 45 2.45 -15.98 56.98
C LEU A 45 1.05 -16.01 56.36
N SER A 46 -0.01 -15.94 57.16
CA SER A 46 -1.38 -15.88 56.65
C SER A 46 -1.63 -14.63 55.79
N GLN A 47 -1.12 -13.47 56.19
CA GLN A 47 -1.21 -12.24 55.39
C GLN A 47 -0.41 -12.34 54.09
N MET A 48 0.76 -13.00 54.13
CA MET A 48 1.57 -13.22 52.94
C MET A 48 0.87 -14.15 51.96
N ASP A 49 0.30 -15.26 52.43
CA ASP A 49 -0.49 -16.18 51.61
C ASP A 49 -1.70 -15.48 50.99
N GLN A 50 -2.40 -14.64 51.74
CA GLN A 50 -3.52 -13.86 51.20
C GLN A 50 -3.05 -12.93 50.08
N ARG A 51 -1.93 -12.21 50.27
CA ARG A 51 -1.36 -11.34 49.22
C ARG A 51 -0.93 -12.12 48.00
N LEU A 52 -0.29 -13.28 48.20
CA LEU A 52 0.10 -14.16 47.09
C LEU A 52 -1.13 -14.61 46.31
N HIS A 53 -2.18 -15.03 46.99
CA HIS A 53 -3.44 -15.43 46.35
C HIS A 53 -4.10 -14.26 45.59
N GLU A 54 -4.16 -13.06 46.18
CA GLU A 54 -4.67 -11.87 45.51
C GLU A 54 -3.86 -11.51 44.26
N THR A 55 -2.52 -11.57 44.33
CA THR A 55 -1.67 -11.32 43.15
C THR A 55 -1.82 -12.39 42.09
N GLN A 56 -2.01 -13.65 42.48
CA GLN A 56 -2.25 -14.75 41.56
C GLN A 56 -3.61 -14.59 40.85
N MET A 57 -4.66 -14.22 41.58
CA MET A 57 -5.98 -13.97 40.99
C MET A 57 -5.94 -12.81 39.99
N ARG A 58 -5.29 -11.69 40.33
CA ARG A 58 -5.10 -10.57 39.39
C ARG A 58 -4.34 -10.97 38.14
N ALA A 59 -3.27 -11.76 38.29
CA ALA A 59 -2.51 -12.24 37.13
C ALA A 59 -3.32 -13.18 36.23
N VAL A 60 -4.24 -13.97 36.80
CA VAL A 60 -5.17 -14.81 36.04
C VAL A 60 -6.19 -13.95 35.29
N GLU A 61 -6.78 -12.96 35.96
CA GLU A 61 -7.73 -12.01 35.34
C GLU A 61 -7.07 -11.24 34.18
N GLU A 62 -5.87 -10.66 34.39
CA GLU A 62 -5.12 -9.96 33.35
C GLU A 62 -4.79 -10.86 32.16
N ARG A 63 -4.48 -12.15 32.41
CA ARG A 63 -4.24 -13.13 31.36
C ARG A 63 -5.51 -13.43 30.57
N ASP A 64 -6.64 -13.58 31.25
CA ASP A 64 -7.92 -13.93 30.63
C ASP A 64 -8.46 -12.74 29.80
N ASP A 65 -8.27 -11.50 30.29
CA ASP A 65 -8.57 -10.27 29.54
C ASP A 65 -7.70 -10.17 28.26
N ALA A 66 -6.39 -10.40 28.38
CA ALA A 66 -5.48 -10.41 27.23
C ALA A 66 -5.86 -11.52 26.20
N GLN A 67 -6.34 -12.67 26.68
CA GLN A 67 -6.84 -13.73 25.79
C GLN A 67 -8.12 -13.33 25.06
N LEU A 68 -9.02 -12.60 25.72
CA LEU A 68 -10.24 -12.07 25.11
C LEU A 68 -9.93 -11.02 24.04
N GLU A 69 -9.00 -10.10 24.32
CA GLU A 69 -8.53 -9.11 23.35
C GLU A 69 -7.87 -9.78 22.14
N LEU A 70 -7.01 -10.77 22.36
CA LEU A 70 -6.39 -11.54 21.29
C LEU A 70 -7.42 -12.27 20.43
N ALA A 71 -8.47 -12.82 21.05
CA ALA A 71 -9.58 -13.44 20.33
C ALA A 71 -10.35 -12.42 19.48
N SER A 72 -10.62 -11.23 20.02
CA SER A 72 -11.27 -10.13 19.29
C SER A 72 -10.45 -9.72 18.06
N VAL A 73 -9.15 -9.44 18.24
CA VAL A 73 -8.23 -9.08 17.14
C VAL A 73 -8.20 -10.18 16.08
N LYS A 74 -8.20 -11.45 16.48
CA LYS A 74 -8.24 -12.58 15.54
C LYS A 74 -9.54 -12.59 14.73
N THR A 75 -10.69 -12.33 15.36
CA THR A 75 -11.96 -12.23 14.61
C THR A 75 -11.99 -11.06 13.63
N ASP A 76 -11.43 -9.91 13.99
CA ASP A 76 -11.36 -8.76 13.10
C ASP A 76 -10.37 -8.97 11.96
N MET A 77 -9.24 -9.65 12.19
CA MET A 77 -8.35 -10.12 11.13
C MET A 77 -9.06 -11.05 10.14
N HIS A 78 -9.90 -11.98 10.63
CA HIS A 78 -10.69 -12.85 9.76
C HIS A 78 -11.69 -12.07 8.91
N ARG A 79 -12.43 -11.11 9.50
CA ARG A 79 -13.33 -10.23 8.75
C ARG A 79 -12.60 -9.40 7.69
N ASN A 80 -11.46 -8.82 8.05
CA ASN A 80 -10.64 -8.05 7.11
C ASN A 80 -10.11 -8.92 5.96
N LYS A 81 -9.76 -10.18 6.24
CA LYS A 81 -9.39 -11.15 5.20
C LYS A 81 -10.56 -11.43 4.25
N GLU A 82 -11.76 -11.65 4.76
CA GLU A 82 -12.96 -11.86 3.94
C GLU A 82 -13.27 -10.64 3.06
N HIS A 83 -13.13 -9.43 3.58
CA HIS A 83 -13.27 -8.19 2.81
C HIS A 83 -12.21 -8.07 1.69
N LEU A 84 -10.95 -8.41 1.98
CA LEU A 84 -9.89 -8.42 0.97
C LEU A 84 -10.19 -9.45 -0.14
N GLU A 85 -10.66 -10.64 0.20
CA GLU A 85 -11.06 -11.66 -0.78
C GLU A 85 -12.29 -11.23 -1.60
N GLN A 86 -13.21 -10.46 -1.02
CA GLN A 86 -14.32 -9.84 -1.76
C GLN A 86 -13.83 -8.76 -2.74
N HIS A 87 -12.94 -7.87 -2.30
CA HIS A 87 -12.35 -6.85 -3.18
C HIS A 87 -11.52 -7.46 -4.30
N GLN A 88 -10.78 -8.54 -4.02
CA GLN A 88 -10.03 -9.27 -5.04
C GLN A 88 -10.95 -9.89 -6.10
N ARG A 89 -12.09 -10.46 -5.71
CA ARG A 89 -13.11 -10.92 -6.66
C ARG A 89 -13.68 -9.79 -7.50
N GLY A 90 -13.94 -8.63 -6.90
CA GLY A 90 -14.37 -7.43 -7.62
C GLY A 90 -13.35 -6.93 -8.65
N LEU A 91 -12.06 -6.92 -8.29
CA LEU A 91 -10.97 -6.56 -9.20
C LEU A 91 -10.84 -7.55 -10.37
N ASN A 92 -10.98 -8.85 -10.10
CA ASN A 92 -10.96 -9.88 -11.14
C ASN A 92 -12.14 -9.73 -12.11
N GLN A 93 -13.33 -9.40 -11.61
CA GLN A 93 -14.50 -9.13 -12.45
C GLN A 93 -14.29 -7.90 -13.33
N ALA A 94 -13.78 -6.80 -12.76
CA ALA A 94 -13.46 -5.59 -13.51
C ALA A 94 -12.40 -5.85 -14.58
N ALA A 95 -11.37 -6.66 -14.29
CA ALA A 95 -10.36 -7.06 -15.26
C ALA A 95 -10.98 -7.85 -16.43
N ALA A 96 -11.87 -8.81 -16.14
CA ALA A 96 -12.58 -9.57 -17.17
C ALA A 96 -13.48 -8.68 -18.05
N ASP A 97 -14.12 -7.66 -17.46
CA ASP A 97 -14.95 -6.72 -18.22
C ASP A 97 -14.10 -5.77 -19.09
N ILE A 98 -12.92 -5.35 -18.63
CA ILE A 98 -11.95 -4.61 -19.45
C ILE A 98 -11.50 -5.48 -20.64
N GLU A 99 -11.20 -6.75 -20.43
CA GLU A 99 -10.82 -7.67 -21.52
C GLU A 99 -11.95 -7.85 -22.55
N ARG A 100 -13.21 -7.96 -22.10
CA ARG A 100 -14.39 -8.00 -22.99
C ARG A 100 -14.55 -6.72 -23.81
N LEU A 101 -14.40 -5.55 -23.18
CA LEU A 101 -14.47 -4.27 -23.87
C LEU A 101 -13.33 -4.11 -24.88
N GLN A 102 -12.12 -4.56 -24.54
CA GLN A 102 -10.99 -4.58 -25.48
C GLN A 102 -11.23 -5.53 -26.66
N ALA A 103 -11.88 -6.69 -26.44
CA ALA A 103 -12.25 -7.62 -27.50
C ALA A 103 -13.27 -6.98 -28.46
N HIS A 104 -14.32 -6.33 -27.94
CA HIS A 104 -15.30 -5.60 -28.77
C HIS A 104 -14.69 -4.42 -29.52
N LEU A 105 -13.76 -3.68 -28.90
CA LEU A 105 -13.02 -2.63 -29.59
C LEU A 105 -12.23 -3.21 -30.78
N LYS A 106 -11.53 -4.33 -30.60
CA LYS A 106 -10.81 -4.98 -31.71
C LYS A 106 -11.74 -5.48 -32.80
N GLU A 107 -12.89 -6.06 -32.44
CA GLU A 107 -13.91 -6.52 -33.38
C GLU A 107 -14.48 -5.36 -34.21
N THR A 108 -14.79 -4.24 -33.57
CA THR A 108 -15.29 -3.03 -34.26
C THR A 108 -14.21 -2.38 -35.13
N GLU A 109 -12.97 -2.32 -34.66
CA GLU A 109 -11.81 -1.86 -35.46
C GLU A 109 -11.60 -2.73 -36.71
N GLN A 110 -11.80 -4.05 -36.61
CA GLN A 110 -11.71 -4.97 -37.74
C GLN A 110 -12.90 -4.87 -38.71
N GLY A 111 -14.12 -4.57 -38.22
CA GLY A 111 -15.31 -4.45 -39.07
C GLY A 111 -15.42 -3.13 -39.86
N ILE A 112 -14.80 -2.05 -39.39
CA ILE A 112 -14.79 -0.74 -40.08
C ILE A 112 -14.17 -0.82 -41.50
N PRO A 113 -12.97 -1.40 -41.73
CA PRO A 113 -12.39 -1.47 -43.07
C PRO A 113 -13.25 -2.32 -44.02
N GLU A 114 -13.85 -3.42 -43.55
CA GLU A 114 -14.73 -4.25 -44.39
C GLU A 114 -15.97 -3.47 -44.85
N ARG A 115 -16.61 -2.73 -43.93
CA ARG A 115 -17.73 -1.85 -44.29
C ARG A 115 -17.34 -0.71 -45.23
N LEU A 116 -16.15 -0.15 -45.04
CA LEU A 116 -15.61 0.90 -45.90
C LEU A 116 -15.35 0.37 -47.32
N ASP A 117 -14.76 -0.82 -47.44
CA ASP A 117 -14.48 -1.47 -48.71
C ASP A 117 -15.76 -1.88 -49.42
N GLU A 118 -16.76 -2.38 -48.70
CA GLU A 118 -18.08 -2.68 -49.27
C GLU A 118 -18.76 -1.41 -49.80
N SER A 119 -18.74 -0.32 -49.03
CA SER A 119 -19.26 0.98 -49.48
C SER A 119 -18.51 1.49 -50.72
N ARG A 120 -17.18 1.33 -50.77
CA ARG A 120 -16.37 1.67 -51.96
C ARG A 120 -16.72 0.83 -53.18
N ARG A 121 -16.96 -0.48 -53.01
CA ARG A 121 -17.41 -1.36 -54.10
C ARG A 121 -18.76 -0.92 -54.64
N GLN A 122 -19.73 -0.65 -53.77
CA GLN A 122 -21.06 -0.17 -54.17
C GLN A 122 -20.98 1.16 -54.94
N ALA A 123 -20.17 2.10 -54.46
CA ALA A 123 -19.95 3.38 -55.15
C ALA A 123 -19.32 3.19 -56.55
N ASN A 124 -18.36 2.26 -56.68
CA ASN A 124 -17.75 1.96 -57.98
C ASN A 124 -18.72 1.28 -58.95
N ILE A 125 -19.59 0.38 -58.47
CA ILE A 125 -20.62 -0.24 -59.31
C ILE A 125 -21.56 0.84 -59.86
N GLN A 126 -22.06 1.72 -58.99
CA GLN A 126 -22.94 2.83 -59.40
C GLN A 126 -22.25 3.77 -60.40
N LYS A 127 -20.97 4.06 -60.19
CA LYS A 127 -20.18 4.85 -61.13
C LYS A 127 -20.11 4.20 -62.51
N CYS A 128 -19.79 2.90 -62.59
CA CYS A 128 -19.72 2.17 -63.85
C CYS A 128 -21.08 2.14 -64.58
N GLU A 129 -22.18 1.96 -63.86
CA GLU A 129 -23.53 1.99 -64.44
C GLU A 129 -23.87 3.34 -65.06
N LEU A 130 -23.51 4.44 -64.38
CA LEU A 130 -23.71 5.79 -64.91
C LEU A 130 -22.85 6.05 -66.15
N GLU A 131 -21.57 5.65 -66.12
CA GLU A 131 -20.68 5.78 -67.27
C GLU A 131 -21.20 4.99 -68.50
N ALA A 132 -21.75 3.79 -68.29
CA ALA A 132 -22.34 3.00 -69.36
C ALA A 132 -23.58 3.67 -69.99
N LYS A 133 -24.47 4.25 -69.16
CA LYS A 133 -25.66 4.98 -69.63
C LYS A 133 -25.28 6.19 -70.48
N ILE A 134 -24.26 6.96 -70.08
CA ILE A 134 -23.78 8.13 -70.82
C ILE A 134 -23.30 7.71 -72.21
N ARG A 135 -22.45 6.69 -72.31
CA ARG A 135 -21.96 6.19 -73.61
C ARG A 135 -23.08 5.67 -74.52
N GLY A 136 -24.10 5.05 -73.94
CA GLY A 136 -25.27 4.59 -74.69
C GLY A 136 -26.02 5.75 -75.36
N LEU A 137 -26.19 6.87 -74.64
CA LEU A 137 -26.82 8.08 -75.17
C LEU A 137 -25.97 8.75 -76.26
N GLU A 138 -24.65 8.79 -76.08
CA GLU A 138 -23.72 9.33 -77.09
C GLU A 138 -23.82 8.56 -78.42
N LEU A 139 -23.89 7.23 -78.38
CA LEU A 139 -24.03 6.39 -79.58
C LEU A 139 -25.36 6.62 -80.31
N GLN A 140 -26.47 6.75 -79.58
CA GLN A 140 -27.78 7.05 -80.16
C GLN A 140 -27.79 8.40 -80.88
N HIS A 141 -27.15 9.40 -80.28
CA HIS A 141 -27.00 10.72 -80.89
C HIS A 141 -26.22 10.65 -82.22
N THR A 142 -25.10 9.92 -82.25
CA THR A 142 -24.32 9.75 -83.49
C THR A 142 -25.11 9.05 -84.59
N ALA A 143 -25.86 7.99 -84.27
CA ALA A 143 -26.65 7.25 -85.25
C ALA A 143 -27.77 8.09 -85.88
N LEU A 144 -28.47 8.89 -85.08
CA LEU A 144 -29.49 9.82 -85.58
C LEU A 144 -28.90 10.90 -86.48
N THR A 145 -27.69 11.37 -86.15
CA THR A 145 -26.98 12.36 -86.97
C THR A 145 -26.65 11.78 -88.34
N ASP A 146 -26.14 10.54 -88.40
CA ASP A 146 -25.83 9.86 -89.66
C ASP A 146 -27.07 9.56 -90.51
N GLN A 147 -28.21 9.23 -89.89
CA GLN A 147 -29.46 8.99 -90.63
C GLN A 147 -30.00 10.26 -91.32
N LEU A 148 -29.87 11.43 -90.67
CA LEU A 148 -30.36 12.69 -91.22
C LEU A 148 -29.44 13.27 -92.30
N TRP A 149 -28.13 13.10 -92.12
CA TRP A 149 -27.11 13.77 -92.95
C TRP A 149 -26.34 12.79 -93.86
N GLY A 150 -26.64 11.50 -93.79
CA GLY A 150 -26.01 10.46 -94.60
C GLY A 150 -26.37 10.54 -96.08
N GLU A 151 -25.39 10.21 -96.92
CA GLU A 151 -25.48 10.30 -98.38
C GLU A 151 -26.52 9.35 -99.01
N GLU A 152 -26.93 8.28 -98.32
CA GLU A 152 -27.76 7.22 -98.89
C GLU A 152 -29.28 7.49 -98.82
N MET A 153 -29.77 8.28 -97.86
CA MET A 153 -31.21 8.51 -97.66
C MET A 153 -31.61 9.98 -97.45
N GLY A 154 -30.66 10.91 -97.51
CA GLY A 154 -30.91 12.32 -97.21
C GLY A 154 -31.31 13.22 -98.38
N LEU A 155 -31.65 14.46 -98.01
CA LEU A 155 -31.80 15.65 -98.86
C LEU A 155 -30.65 15.82 -99.88
N ALA A 156 -29.47 15.27 -99.58
CA ALA A 156 -28.31 15.22 -100.46
C ALA A 156 -28.58 14.53 -101.81
N ARG A 157 -29.37 13.44 -101.83
CA ARG A 157 -29.68 12.68 -103.06
C ARG A 157 -30.63 13.44 -103.98
N VAL A 158 -31.66 14.07 -103.41
CA VAL A 158 -32.63 14.90 -104.13
C VAL A 158 -31.95 16.11 -104.78
N ALA A 159 -31.03 16.75 -104.06
CA ALA A 159 -30.22 17.84 -104.60
C ALA A 159 -29.31 17.40 -105.75
N GLY A 160 -28.88 16.13 -105.76
CA GLY A 160 -28.08 15.54 -106.83
C GLY A 160 -28.87 15.30 -108.12
N GLU A 161 -30.08 14.76 -108.05
CA GLU A 161 -30.89 14.48 -109.24
C GLU A 161 -31.42 15.74 -109.92
N MET A 162 -31.78 16.76 -109.15
CA MET A 162 -32.20 18.07 -109.69
C MET A 162 -31.07 18.75 -110.48
N ARG A 163 -29.82 18.54 -110.04
CA ARG A 163 -28.62 19.04 -110.74
C ARG A 163 -28.41 18.35 -112.09
N ARG A 164 -28.71 17.05 -112.20
CA ARG A 164 -28.60 16.30 -113.46
C ARG A 164 -29.66 16.73 -114.48
N ALA A 165 -30.90 16.96 -114.04
CA ALA A 165 -31.98 17.46 -114.90
C ALA A 165 -31.72 18.89 -115.43
N GLY A 166 -31.06 19.74 -114.64
CA GLY A 166 -30.62 21.05 -115.10
C GLY A 166 -29.55 20.97 -116.20
N ALA A 167 -28.63 20.00 -116.11
CA ALA A 167 -27.57 19.82 -117.09
C ALA A 167 -28.11 19.40 -118.48
N THR A 168 -29.10 18.51 -118.53
CA THR A 168 -29.70 18.05 -119.79
C THR A 168 -30.49 19.16 -120.50
N LEU A 169 -31.17 20.05 -119.76
CA LEU A 169 -31.86 21.21 -120.34
C LEU A 169 -30.91 22.21 -121.00
N GLU A 170 -29.73 22.44 -120.43
CA GLU A 170 -28.73 23.32 -121.03
C GLU A 170 -28.07 22.70 -122.27
N GLU A 171 -27.94 21.37 -122.32
CA GLU A 171 -27.49 20.65 -123.51
C GLU A 171 -28.45 20.86 -124.70
N PHE A 172 -29.77 20.77 -124.47
CA PHE A 172 -30.79 21.09 -125.47
C PHE A 172 -30.75 22.55 -125.92
N ARG A 173 -30.55 23.47 -124.98
CA ARG A 173 -30.42 24.90 -125.28
C ARG A 173 -29.20 25.17 -126.16
N GLY A 174 -28.11 24.43 -125.95
CA GLY A 174 -26.93 24.43 -126.82
C GLY A 174 -27.25 23.99 -128.25
N ALA A 175 -27.94 22.85 -128.41
CA ALA A 175 -28.31 22.32 -129.72
C ALA A 175 -29.23 23.27 -130.51
N LEU A 176 -30.16 23.96 -129.84
CA LEU A 176 -31.03 24.97 -130.46
C LEU A 176 -30.24 26.19 -130.97
N ARG A 177 -29.25 26.66 -130.21
CA ARG A 177 -28.37 27.76 -130.67
C ARG A 177 -27.49 27.35 -131.85
N GLU A 178 -27.06 26.09 -131.90
CA GLU A 178 -26.29 25.56 -133.03
C GLU A 178 -27.11 25.48 -134.33
N LEU A 179 -28.41 25.22 -134.19
CA LEU A 179 -29.39 25.27 -135.28
C LEU A 179 -29.68 26.69 -135.76
N GLU A 180 -29.73 27.68 -134.84
CA GLU A 180 -29.84 29.10 -135.19
C GLU A 180 -28.61 29.63 -135.95
N ALA A 181 -27.42 29.12 -135.65
CA ALA A 181 -26.16 29.60 -136.25
C ALA A 181 -25.91 29.09 -137.69
N LYS A 182 -26.61 28.03 -138.13
CA LYS A 182 -26.52 27.51 -139.49
C LYS A 182 -27.72 28.05 -140.27
N THR A 183 -27.53 28.79 -141.37
CA THR A 183 -28.63 29.16 -142.27
C THR A 183 -29.19 27.90 -142.94
N VAL A 184 -30.19 27.31 -142.27
CA VAL A 184 -30.76 25.99 -142.57
C VAL A 184 -31.67 26.07 -143.79
N ARG A 185 -31.50 25.12 -144.73
CA ARG A 185 -32.40 24.96 -145.88
C ARG A 185 -33.80 24.56 -145.40
N PRO A 186 -34.89 25.01 -146.05
CA PRO A 186 -36.26 24.76 -145.58
C PRO A 186 -36.61 23.27 -145.39
N GLU A 187 -35.93 22.36 -146.10
CA GLU A 187 -36.08 20.90 -145.93
C GLU A 187 -35.50 20.38 -144.60
N GLN A 188 -34.39 20.94 -144.14
CA GLN A 188 -33.81 20.64 -142.84
C GLN A 188 -34.60 21.34 -141.72
N LEU A 189 -35.20 22.49 -142.01
CA LEU A 189 -36.11 23.15 -141.07
C LEU A 189 -37.40 22.33 -140.92
N SER A 190 -37.94 21.74 -141.99
CA SER A 190 -39.06 20.81 -141.92
C SER A 190 -38.71 19.52 -141.17
N ARG A 191 -37.51 18.96 -141.37
CA ARG A 191 -37.04 17.80 -140.58
C ARG A 191 -36.80 18.14 -139.13
N VAL A 192 -36.20 19.29 -138.83
CA VAL A 192 -36.02 19.77 -137.45
C VAL A 192 -37.37 20.13 -136.84
N GLN A 193 -38.31 20.67 -137.60
CA GLN A 193 -39.65 20.98 -137.12
C GLN A 193 -40.46 19.71 -136.90
N GLU A 194 -40.28 18.67 -137.72
CA GLU A 194 -40.83 17.33 -137.52
C GLU A 194 -40.13 16.59 -136.35
N ASP A 195 -38.81 16.73 -136.20
CA ASP A 195 -38.04 16.18 -135.08
C ASP A 195 -38.36 16.92 -133.78
N VAL A 196 -38.58 18.22 -133.83
CA VAL A 196 -39.02 19.05 -132.70
C VAL A 196 -40.47 18.74 -132.39
N THR A 197 -41.39 18.56 -133.35
CA THR A 197 -42.76 18.16 -133.03
C THR A 197 -42.83 16.71 -132.55
N ASN A 198 -42.04 15.79 -133.10
CA ASN A 198 -41.92 14.42 -132.62
C ASN A 198 -41.26 14.37 -131.23
N GLN A 199 -40.21 15.14 -130.97
CA GLN A 199 -39.62 15.26 -129.64
C GLN A 199 -40.49 16.07 -128.69
N MET A 200 -41.27 17.04 -129.14
CA MET A 200 -42.20 17.80 -128.30
C MET A 200 -43.42 16.95 -127.96
N THR A 201 -43.89 16.10 -128.86
CA THR A 201 -44.94 15.11 -128.56
C THR A 201 -44.39 13.98 -127.68
N ARG A 202 -43.15 13.53 -127.88
CA ARG A 202 -42.48 12.57 -127.00
C ARG A 202 -42.20 13.16 -125.63
N ALA A 203 -41.63 14.37 -125.56
CA ALA A 203 -41.41 15.13 -124.33
C ALA A 203 -42.74 15.50 -123.67
N SER A 204 -43.80 15.84 -124.41
CA SER A 204 -45.13 16.08 -123.84
C SER A 204 -45.76 14.79 -123.33
N ALA A 205 -45.55 13.65 -123.98
CA ALA A 205 -46.01 12.34 -123.50
C ALA A 205 -45.19 11.89 -122.28
N GLU A 206 -43.87 12.09 -122.29
CA GLU A 206 -42.95 11.85 -121.18
C GLU A 206 -43.23 12.82 -120.03
N MET A 207 -43.61 14.07 -120.29
CA MET A 207 -43.95 15.07 -119.30
C MET A 207 -45.38 14.89 -118.78
N ALA A 208 -46.29 14.34 -119.57
CA ALA A 208 -47.60 13.85 -119.10
C ALA A 208 -47.43 12.59 -118.25
N SER A 209 -46.59 11.65 -118.66
CA SER A 209 -46.20 10.48 -117.88
C SER A 209 -45.48 10.87 -116.61
N LEU A 210 -44.57 11.86 -116.66
CA LEU A 210 -43.90 12.45 -115.51
C LEU A 210 -44.90 13.17 -114.63
N LYS A 211 -45.89 13.89 -115.17
CA LYS A 211 -46.94 14.54 -114.38
C LYS A 211 -47.82 13.52 -113.67
N ILE A 212 -48.10 12.38 -114.29
CA ILE A 212 -48.82 11.27 -113.65
C ILE A 212 -47.91 10.63 -112.59
N MET A 213 -46.67 10.26 -112.92
CA MET A 213 -45.72 9.69 -111.96
C MET A 213 -45.40 10.64 -110.80
N VAL A 214 -45.28 11.94 -111.03
CA VAL A 214 -45.08 12.97 -110.00
C VAL A 214 -46.37 13.21 -109.25
N GLY A 215 -47.54 13.14 -109.90
CA GLY A 215 -48.84 13.22 -109.25
C GLY A 215 -49.08 12.04 -108.29
N ASP A 216 -48.78 10.83 -108.76
CA ASP A 216 -48.82 9.59 -107.99
C ASP A 216 -47.76 9.62 -106.90
N ALA A 217 -46.51 9.99 -107.19
CA ALA A 217 -45.47 10.13 -106.16
C ALA A 217 -45.78 11.23 -105.14
N ILE A 218 -46.39 12.35 -105.54
CA ILE A 218 -46.84 13.39 -104.60
C ILE A 218 -48.00 12.87 -103.76
N ASN A 219 -48.95 12.13 -104.34
CA ASN A 219 -50.03 11.51 -103.59
C ASN A 219 -49.50 10.44 -102.62
N ASP A 220 -48.59 9.58 -103.06
CA ASP A 220 -47.93 8.57 -102.23
C ASP A 220 -47.11 9.24 -101.12
N VAL A 221 -46.34 10.29 -101.43
CA VAL A 221 -45.61 11.07 -100.41
C VAL A 221 -46.58 11.76 -99.46
N LYS A 222 -47.71 12.29 -99.95
CA LYS A 222 -48.74 12.90 -99.11
C LYS A 222 -49.39 11.87 -98.20
N GLU A 223 -49.74 10.70 -98.71
CA GLU A 223 -50.36 9.62 -97.95
C GLU A 223 -49.37 9.01 -96.95
N HIS A 224 -48.10 8.82 -97.34
CA HIS A 224 -47.01 8.42 -96.44
C HIS A 224 -46.69 9.49 -95.40
N LEU A 225 -46.68 10.79 -95.76
CA LEU A 225 -46.50 11.88 -94.81
C LEU A 225 -47.69 11.95 -93.86
N GLN A 226 -48.92 11.78 -94.33
CA GLN A 226 -50.11 11.83 -93.49
C GLN A 226 -50.16 10.63 -92.54
N THR A 227 -49.86 9.44 -93.04
CA THR A 227 -49.72 8.21 -92.23
C THR A 227 -48.56 8.35 -91.24
N GLY A 228 -47.43 8.90 -91.68
CA GLY A 228 -46.25 9.16 -90.85
C GLY A 228 -46.51 10.22 -89.79
N LEU A 229 -47.22 11.31 -90.12
CA LEU A 229 -47.64 12.33 -89.15
C LEU A 229 -48.63 11.74 -88.15
N GLN A 230 -49.58 10.93 -88.61
CA GLN A 230 -50.57 10.32 -87.74
C GLN A 230 -49.92 9.28 -86.81
N ALA A 231 -49.00 8.47 -87.32
CA ALA A 231 -48.18 7.55 -86.52
C ALA A 231 -47.25 8.29 -85.55
N ALA A 232 -46.63 9.40 -85.98
CA ALA A 232 -45.82 10.24 -85.11
C ALA A 232 -46.69 10.89 -84.03
N ALA A 233 -47.87 11.39 -84.37
CA ALA A 233 -48.80 11.99 -83.40
C ALA A 233 -49.31 10.96 -82.38
N THR A 234 -49.66 9.74 -82.81
CA THR A 234 -50.03 8.67 -81.88
C THR A 234 -48.85 8.24 -81.03
N HIS A 235 -47.64 8.14 -81.59
CA HIS A 235 -46.43 7.84 -80.84
C HIS A 235 -46.08 8.94 -79.83
N TYR A 236 -46.16 10.22 -80.20
CA TYR A 236 -45.95 11.35 -79.28
C TYR A 236 -47.03 11.40 -78.19
N ALA A 237 -48.28 11.08 -78.51
CA ALA A 237 -49.34 11.00 -77.51
C ALA A 237 -49.11 9.84 -76.52
N ALA A 238 -48.73 8.66 -77.01
CA ALA A 238 -48.38 7.51 -76.19
C ALA A 238 -47.15 7.81 -75.32
N PHE A 239 -46.08 8.31 -75.92
CA PHE A 239 -44.85 8.72 -75.23
C PHE A 239 -45.12 9.80 -74.18
N ALA A 240 -45.90 10.84 -74.49
CA ALA A 240 -46.28 11.85 -73.50
C ALA A 240 -47.14 11.26 -72.36
N GLY A 241 -47.97 10.26 -72.67
CA GLY A 241 -48.71 9.49 -71.67
C GLY A 241 -47.80 8.70 -70.74
N GLU A 242 -46.84 7.95 -71.30
CA GLU A 242 -45.83 7.18 -70.57
C GLU A 242 -44.96 8.09 -69.70
N VAL A 243 -44.45 9.19 -70.26
CA VAL A 243 -43.64 10.18 -69.53
C VAL A 243 -44.43 10.78 -68.37
N ARG A 244 -45.70 11.17 -68.59
CA ARG A 244 -46.56 11.68 -67.52
C ARG A 244 -46.85 10.62 -66.45
N SER A 245 -47.03 9.36 -66.85
CA SER A 245 -47.23 8.25 -65.90
C SER A 245 -45.97 8.04 -65.06
N SER A 246 -44.81 7.93 -65.72
CA SER A 246 -43.51 7.77 -65.09
C SER A 246 -43.21 8.89 -64.09
N TYR A 247 -43.46 10.15 -64.46
CA TYR A 247 -43.32 11.28 -63.52
C TYR A 247 -44.28 11.20 -62.33
N LYS A 248 -45.51 10.72 -62.52
CA LYS A 248 -46.45 10.53 -61.41
C LYS A 248 -45.93 9.45 -60.46
N ASP A 249 -45.44 8.34 -61.00
CA ASP A 249 -44.89 7.24 -60.21
C ASP A 249 -43.64 7.70 -59.44
N GLU A 250 -42.74 8.46 -60.08
CA GLU A 250 -41.56 9.04 -59.44
C GLU A 250 -41.93 10.06 -58.33
N ILE A 251 -42.98 10.86 -58.53
CA ILE A 251 -43.49 11.76 -57.49
C ILE A 251 -44.04 10.98 -56.30
N VAL A 252 -44.74 9.86 -56.53
CA VAL A 252 -45.25 8.98 -55.46
C VAL A 252 -44.08 8.35 -54.70
N GLN A 253 -43.10 7.77 -55.39
CA GLN A 253 -41.89 7.21 -54.78
C GLN A 253 -41.10 8.24 -53.99
N SER A 254 -40.96 9.47 -54.51
CA SER A 254 -40.28 10.56 -53.79
C SER A 254 -41.03 10.97 -52.52
N ARG A 255 -42.37 10.91 -52.52
CA ARG A 255 -43.18 11.16 -51.31
C ARG A 255 -43.05 10.04 -50.28
N GLU A 256 -43.04 8.79 -50.72
CA GLU A 256 -42.83 7.63 -49.85
C GLU A 256 -41.46 7.71 -49.19
N LEU A 257 -40.40 7.91 -49.96
CA LEU A 257 -39.04 8.07 -49.46
C LEU A 257 -38.93 9.22 -48.43
N ARG A 258 -39.56 10.37 -48.71
CA ARG A 258 -39.58 11.49 -47.75
C ARG A 258 -40.32 11.14 -46.46
N THR A 259 -41.33 10.28 -46.52
CA THR A 259 -42.09 9.84 -45.35
C THR A 259 -41.26 8.87 -44.53
N GLU A 260 -40.61 7.90 -45.16
CA GLU A 260 -39.67 6.98 -44.51
C GLU A 260 -38.50 7.71 -43.85
N VAL A 261 -37.89 8.68 -44.54
CA VAL A 261 -36.80 9.48 -43.97
C VAL A 261 -37.28 10.27 -42.74
N LYS A 262 -38.49 10.84 -42.77
CA LYS A 262 -39.06 11.55 -41.61
C LYS A 262 -39.31 10.60 -40.44
N GLU A 263 -39.84 9.41 -40.71
CA GLU A 263 -40.08 8.41 -39.67
C GLU A 263 -38.77 7.94 -39.04
N LEU A 264 -37.77 7.64 -39.87
CA LEU A 264 -36.43 7.26 -39.43
C LEU A 264 -35.77 8.37 -38.60
N LEU A 265 -35.88 9.64 -39.00
CA LEU A 265 -35.41 10.77 -38.20
C LEU A 265 -36.11 10.84 -36.84
N ALA A 266 -37.44 10.68 -36.80
CA ALA A 266 -38.18 10.65 -35.55
C ALA A 266 -37.77 9.48 -34.63
N GLN A 267 -37.47 8.31 -35.22
CA GLN A 267 -36.92 7.17 -34.47
C GLN A 267 -35.51 7.47 -33.92
N PHE A 268 -34.66 8.15 -34.69
CA PHE A 268 -33.34 8.58 -34.21
C PHE A 268 -33.44 9.59 -33.07
N ASP A 269 -34.32 10.60 -33.19
CA ASP A 269 -34.54 11.58 -32.14
C ASP A 269 -35.05 10.92 -30.84
N ALA A 270 -35.96 9.96 -30.95
CA ALA A 270 -36.43 9.18 -29.81
C ALA A 270 -35.30 8.38 -29.14
N ARG A 271 -34.48 7.69 -29.94
CA ARG A 271 -33.33 6.92 -29.43
C ARG A 271 -32.26 7.81 -28.78
N ILE A 272 -32.00 8.98 -29.33
CA ILE A 272 -31.09 9.98 -28.74
C ILE A 272 -31.65 10.44 -27.39
N GLY A 273 -32.95 10.75 -27.32
CA GLY A 273 -33.59 11.15 -26.07
C GLY A 273 -33.55 10.07 -24.98
N ASP A 274 -33.70 8.79 -25.35
CA ASP A 274 -33.58 7.68 -24.40
C ASP A 274 -32.13 7.45 -23.95
N ALA A 275 -31.16 7.61 -24.86
CA ALA A 275 -29.74 7.55 -24.52
C ALA A 275 -29.32 8.69 -23.57
N ASP A 276 -29.82 9.91 -23.79
CA ASP A 276 -29.57 11.06 -22.92
C ASP A 276 -30.15 10.85 -21.52
N LYS A 277 -31.36 10.28 -21.41
CA LYS A 277 -31.96 9.92 -20.11
C LYS A 277 -31.12 8.86 -19.39
N ALA A 278 -30.72 7.80 -20.08
CA ALA A 278 -29.88 6.75 -19.50
C ALA A 278 -28.52 7.32 -19.04
N HIS A 279 -27.93 8.23 -19.81
CA HIS A 279 -26.71 8.92 -19.43
C HIS A 279 -26.91 9.81 -18.20
N ALA A 280 -28.02 10.55 -18.12
CA ALA A 280 -28.34 11.38 -16.96
C ALA A 280 -28.57 10.54 -15.68
N GLU A 281 -29.26 9.40 -15.79
CA GLU A 281 -29.45 8.46 -14.69
C GLU A 281 -28.12 7.84 -14.22
N ALA A 282 -27.27 7.42 -15.16
CA ALA A 282 -25.94 6.91 -14.86
C ALA A 282 -25.04 7.98 -14.21
N ALA A 283 -25.09 9.23 -14.69
CA ALA A 283 -24.36 10.35 -14.11
C ALA A 283 -24.84 10.67 -12.67
N SER A 284 -26.15 10.61 -12.42
CA SER A 284 -26.72 10.80 -11.08
C SER A 284 -26.31 9.66 -10.12
N SER A 285 -26.37 8.41 -10.58
CA SER A 285 -25.97 7.23 -9.80
C SER A 285 -24.47 7.26 -9.45
N THR A 286 -23.62 7.59 -10.41
CA THR A 286 -22.17 7.73 -10.18
C THR A 286 -21.85 8.87 -9.22
N ALA A 287 -22.55 10.01 -9.31
CA ALA A 287 -22.40 11.11 -8.36
C ALA A 287 -22.79 10.70 -6.92
N ALA A 288 -23.88 9.93 -6.77
CA ALA A 288 -24.31 9.40 -5.46
C ALA A 288 -23.27 8.44 -4.86
N LEU A 289 -22.72 7.51 -5.66
CA LEU A 289 -21.67 6.59 -5.24
C LEU A 289 -20.37 7.32 -4.83
N ILE A 290 -19.99 8.37 -5.58
CA ILE A 290 -18.83 9.20 -5.22
C ILE A 290 -19.08 9.93 -3.89
N GLY A 291 -20.31 10.39 -3.63
CA GLY A 291 -20.70 10.98 -2.35
C GLY A 291 -20.54 10.00 -1.19
N GLU A 292 -21.10 8.80 -1.31
CA GLU A 292 -21.01 7.74 -0.30
C GLU A 292 -19.54 7.34 -0.02
N GLN A 293 -18.72 7.20 -1.07
CA GLN A 293 -17.30 6.90 -0.89
C GLN A 293 -16.53 8.03 -0.19
N ARG A 294 -16.87 9.29 -0.43
CA ARG A 294 -16.27 10.42 0.29
C ARG A 294 -16.62 10.40 1.77
N GLU A 295 -17.90 10.17 2.11
CA GLU A 295 -18.34 10.05 3.50
C GLU A 295 -17.65 8.87 4.22
N ALA A 296 -17.51 7.73 3.54
CA ALA A 296 -16.80 6.57 4.08
C ALA A 296 -15.31 6.87 4.35
N LEU A 297 -14.63 7.57 3.43
CA LEU A 297 -13.24 7.99 3.62
C LEU A 297 -13.09 8.97 4.79
N GLU A 298 -14.00 9.94 4.92
CA GLU A 298 -14.01 10.87 6.05
C GLU A 298 -14.21 10.15 7.39
N GLN A 299 -15.08 9.15 7.45
CA GLN A 299 -15.27 8.33 8.65
C GLN A 299 -14.00 7.53 9.01
N VAL A 300 -13.32 6.96 8.02
CA VAL A 300 -12.04 6.25 8.24
C VAL A 300 -10.97 7.20 8.76
N ASP A 301 -10.88 8.42 8.22
CA ASP A 301 -9.92 9.42 8.68
C ASP A 301 -10.22 9.91 10.10
N LEU A 302 -11.50 10.05 10.47
CA LEU A 302 -11.89 10.35 11.85
C LEU A 302 -11.51 9.21 12.81
N ARG A 303 -11.73 7.95 12.41
CA ARG A 303 -11.30 6.78 13.20
C ARG A 303 -9.79 6.73 13.37
N ARG A 304 -9.02 6.90 12.28
CA ARG A 304 -7.55 6.95 12.31
C ARG A 304 -7.01 8.05 13.23
N LYS A 305 -7.67 9.22 13.27
CA LYS A 305 -7.32 10.29 14.20
C LYS A 305 -7.60 9.92 15.65
N GLY A 306 -8.72 9.23 15.91
CA GLY A 306 -9.05 8.65 17.21
C GLY A 306 -8.00 7.63 17.66
N ASP A 307 -7.76 6.60 16.84
CA ASP A 307 -6.79 5.53 17.12
C ASP A 307 -5.39 6.09 17.38
N ARG A 308 -4.96 7.11 16.61
CA ARG A 308 -3.67 7.77 16.82
C ARG A 308 -3.61 8.48 18.17
N ALA A 309 -4.68 9.17 18.57
CA ALA A 309 -4.73 9.84 19.86
C ALA A 309 -4.68 8.82 21.01
N ASP A 310 -5.38 7.69 20.87
CA ASP A 310 -5.39 6.61 21.86
C ASP A 310 -4.01 5.98 22.02
N VAL A 311 -3.35 5.63 20.89
CA VAL A 311 -1.97 5.12 20.90
C VAL A 311 -0.99 6.14 21.51
N GLU A 312 -1.15 7.44 21.24
CA GLU A 312 -0.32 8.48 21.85
C GLU A 312 -0.53 8.59 23.38
N LEU A 313 -1.75 8.36 23.87
CA LEU A 313 -2.05 8.31 25.30
C LEU A 313 -1.45 7.07 25.97
N GLU A 314 -1.60 5.90 25.36
CA GLU A 314 -1.00 4.65 25.84
C GLU A 314 0.53 4.75 25.88
N LEU A 315 1.15 5.30 24.83
CA LEU A 315 2.60 5.47 24.78
C LEU A 315 3.10 6.42 25.88
N LYS A 316 2.35 7.49 26.19
CA LYS A 316 2.65 8.37 27.33
C LYS A 316 2.53 7.64 28.67
N ALA A 317 1.50 6.81 28.83
CA ALA A 317 1.29 6.01 30.04
C ALA A 317 2.41 4.97 30.24
N ILE A 318 2.80 4.26 29.17
CA ILE A 318 3.92 3.31 29.18
C ILE A 318 5.22 4.04 29.50
N ARG A 319 5.51 5.18 28.85
CA ARG A 319 6.72 5.96 29.13
C ARG A 319 6.81 6.39 30.60
N HIS A 320 5.69 6.81 31.19
CA HIS A 320 5.62 7.16 32.60
C HIS A 320 5.89 5.94 33.51
N ARG A 321 5.27 4.78 33.22
CA ARG A 321 5.52 3.53 33.96
C ARG A 321 6.97 3.07 33.86
N VAL A 322 7.57 3.14 32.67
CA VAL A 322 8.99 2.82 32.45
C VAL A 322 9.90 3.79 33.22
N GLY A 323 9.56 5.08 33.27
CA GLY A 323 10.27 6.06 34.10
C GLY A 323 10.29 5.66 35.58
N ILE A 324 9.12 5.34 36.15
CA ILE A 324 9.02 4.89 37.55
C ILE A 324 9.82 3.60 37.79
N LEU A 325 9.76 2.63 36.86
CA LEU A 325 10.52 1.40 36.97
C LEU A 325 12.04 1.64 36.90
N SER A 326 12.49 2.54 36.04
CA SER A 326 13.91 2.94 35.95
C SER A 326 14.39 3.56 37.26
N ASP A 327 13.62 4.50 37.82
CA ASP A 327 13.97 5.17 39.08
C ASP A 327 14.03 4.15 40.25
N SER A 328 13.12 3.18 40.26
CA SER A 328 13.10 2.07 41.23
C SER A 328 14.31 1.14 41.06
N ALA A 329 14.65 0.79 39.82
CA ALA A 329 15.82 -0.04 39.51
C ALA A 329 17.12 0.65 39.93
N ASP A 330 17.27 1.96 39.69
CA ASP A 330 18.42 2.75 40.13
C ASP A 330 18.51 2.83 41.65
N ALA A 331 17.37 2.96 42.34
CA ALA A 331 17.33 2.92 43.80
C ALA A 331 17.73 1.55 44.35
N ALA A 332 17.25 0.46 43.74
CA ALA A 332 17.62 -0.91 44.11
C ALA A 332 19.12 -1.19 43.85
N SER A 333 19.65 -0.73 42.71
CA SER A 333 21.07 -0.87 42.37
C SER A 333 21.96 -0.18 43.42
N ARG A 334 21.63 1.07 43.80
CA ARG A 334 22.34 1.79 44.87
C ARG A 334 22.25 1.09 46.22
N ALA A 335 21.10 0.50 46.55
CA ALA A 335 20.94 -0.29 47.78
C ALA A 335 21.81 -1.56 47.75
N CYS A 336 21.90 -2.24 46.61
CA CYS A 336 22.77 -3.40 46.44
C CYS A 336 24.26 -3.04 46.60
N GLU A 337 24.72 -1.93 46.00
CA GLU A 337 26.10 -1.44 46.17
C GLU A 337 26.43 -1.18 47.64
N GLN A 338 25.51 -0.55 48.38
CA GLN A 338 25.66 -0.30 49.81
C GLN A 338 25.70 -1.61 50.63
N LEU A 339 24.85 -2.58 50.32
CA LEU A 339 24.88 -3.91 50.96
C LEU A 339 26.19 -4.63 50.69
N THR A 340 26.71 -4.58 49.45
CA THR A 340 28.02 -5.14 49.12
C THR A 340 29.13 -4.51 49.98
N GLY A 341 29.08 -3.19 50.20
CA GLY A 341 30.00 -2.51 51.11
C GLY A 341 29.90 -3.00 52.57
N VAL A 342 28.69 -3.19 53.09
CA VAL A 342 28.45 -3.75 54.43
C VAL A 342 28.99 -5.17 54.55
N SER A 343 28.68 -6.04 53.58
CA SER A 343 29.17 -7.42 53.54
C SER A 343 30.71 -7.48 53.48
N GLY A 344 31.35 -6.57 52.73
CA GLY A 344 32.81 -6.45 52.69
C GLY A 344 33.41 -6.14 54.06
N MET A 345 32.85 -5.16 54.79
CA MET A 345 33.31 -4.82 56.15
C MET A 345 33.11 -5.97 57.15
N MET A 346 31.98 -6.67 57.06
CA MET A 346 31.72 -7.85 57.90
C MET A 346 32.72 -8.98 57.61
N LEU A 347 33.01 -9.23 56.33
CA LEU A 347 33.97 -10.26 55.93
C LEU A 347 35.37 -9.93 56.47
N GLU A 348 35.84 -8.70 56.32
CA GLU A 348 37.13 -8.26 56.88
C GLU A 348 37.18 -8.46 58.40
N ALA A 349 36.12 -8.07 59.13
CA ALA A 349 36.04 -8.28 60.57
C ALA A 349 36.10 -9.78 60.96
N THR A 350 35.43 -10.66 60.21
CA THR A 350 35.51 -12.11 60.45
C THR A 350 36.88 -12.68 60.15
N GLN A 351 37.57 -12.17 59.13
CA GLN A 351 38.93 -12.62 58.81
C GLN A 351 39.92 -12.22 59.90
N LEU A 352 39.79 -10.99 60.44
CA LEU A 352 40.56 -10.54 61.62
C LEU A 352 40.33 -11.47 62.82
N GLN A 353 39.08 -11.83 63.08
CA GLN A 353 38.72 -12.76 64.16
C GLN A 353 39.34 -14.15 63.95
N CYS A 354 39.26 -14.70 62.73
CA CYS A 354 39.90 -15.98 62.42
C CYS A 354 41.43 -15.92 62.59
N ALA A 355 42.07 -14.81 62.21
CA ALA A 355 43.52 -14.63 62.39
C ALA A 355 43.90 -14.61 63.88
N LEU A 356 43.09 -13.96 64.73
CA LEU A 356 43.27 -13.98 66.19
C LEU A 356 43.12 -15.40 66.76
N GLU A 357 42.13 -16.16 66.32
CA GLU A 357 41.89 -17.54 66.76
C GLU A 357 43.01 -18.48 66.33
N VAL A 358 43.51 -18.36 65.10
CA VAL A 358 44.67 -19.12 64.61
C VAL A 358 45.89 -18.81 65.47
N GLN A 359 46.13 -17.53 65.80
CA GLN A 359 47.25 -17.17 66.67
C GLN A 359 47.08 -17.71 68.09
N ASP A 360 45.86 -17.69 68.65
CA ASP A 360 45.58 -18.29 69.96
C ASP A 360 45.83 -19.80 69.96
N THR A 361 45.48 -20.50 68.87
CA THR A 361 45.79 -21.93 68.75
C THR A 361 47.29 -22.16 68.68
N ALA A 362 48.03 -21.35 67.93
CA ALA A 362 49.50 -21.44 67.86
C ALA A 362 50.15 -21.13 69.22
N ASP A 363 49.68 -20.11 69.93
CA ASP A 363 50.14 -19.79 71.28
C ASP A 363 49.84 -20.95 72.25
N ARG A 364 48.64 -21.54 72.20
CA ARG A 364 48.27 -22.72 73.00
C ARG A 364 49.14 -23.94 72.69
N GLU A 365 49.49 -24.18 71.43
CA GLU A 365 50.43 -25.24 71.04
C GLU A 365 51.83 -24.99 71.58
N HIS A 366 52.28 -23.73 71.63
CA HIS A 366 53.52 -23.37 72.30
C HIS A 366 53.45 -23.47 73.83
N LEU A 367 52.25 -23.38 74.40
CA LEU A 367 51.98 -23.58 75.82
C LEU A 367 51.84 -25.05 76.21
N CYS A 368 51.66 -25.96 75.24
CA CYS A 368 51.57 -27.39 75.50
C CYS A 368 52.82 -27.89 76.24
N LEU A 369 52.64 -28.02 77.55
CA LEU A 369 53.33 -28.92 78.45
C LEU A 369 54.86 -28.79 78.48
N LEU A 370 55.31 -27.70 79.12
CA LEU A 370 56.41 -27.75 80.10
C LEU A 370 56.06 -28.82 81.18
N GLY A 371 56.08 -30.11 80.82
CA GLY A 371 55.74 -31.23 81.71
C GLY A 371 55.45 -32.56 81.01
N LEU A 372 55.06 -32.55 79.73
CA LEU A 372 54.86 -33.71 78.85
C LEU A 372 55.27 -33.30 77.43
N ARG A 373 56.47 -32.75 77.29
CA ARG A 373 57.18 -32.97 76.04
C ARG A 373 57.64 -34.41 76.13
N GLU A 374 56.83 -35.35 75.63
CA GLU A 374 57.38 -36.65 75.26
C GLU A 374 58.63 -36.31 74.45
N GLU A 375 59.81 -36.66 74.98
CA GLU A 375 61.01 -36.72 74.17
C GLU A 375 60.59 -37.59 73.00
N ALA A 376 60.33 -36.94 71.86
CA ALA A 376 60.10 -37.64 70.62
C ALA A 376 61.30 -38.57 70.48
N ALA A 377 61.04 -39.84 70.75
CA ALA A 377 62.03 -40.89 70.69
C ALA A 377 62.74 -40.69 69.36
N ALA A 378 64.07 -40.63 69.41
CA ALA A 378 64.91 -40.47 68.24
C ALA A 378 64.35 -41.36 67.12
N PRO A 379 64.10 -40.82 65.91
CA PRO A 379 63.58 -41.63 64.83
C PRO A 379 64.51 -42.84 64.64
N PRO A 380 63.98 -44.06 64.56
CA PRO A 380 64.81 -45.26 64.42
C PRO A 380 65.67 -45.14 63.15
N PRO A 381 66.97 -45.46 63.21
CA PRO A 381 67.81 -45.49 62.03
C PRO A 381 67.40 -46.69 61.18
N GLY A 382 66.84 -46.41 60.02
CA GLY A 382 66.61 -47.40 58.98
C GLY A 382 65.15 -47.78 58.83
N LEU A 383 64.56 -47.28 57.74
CA LEU A 383 63.90 -48.11 56.74
C LEU A 383 63.75 -47.27 55.47
N SER A 384 64.71 -47.49 54.58
CA SER A 384 64.64 -47.18 53.15
C SER A 384 63.38 -47.81 52.53
N SER A 385 62.58 -47.00 51.85
CA SER A 385 61.54 -47.46 50.92
C SER A 385 61.51 -46.53 49.69
N PRO A 386 61.21 -47.03 48.49
CA PRO A 386 61.88 -46.62 47.26
C PRO A 386 61.23 -45.47 46.50
N GLN A 387 62.11 -44.74 45.80
CA GLN A 387 61.97 -44.20 44.45
C GLN A 387 60.56 -44.05 43.86
N ALA A 388 60.18 -42.80 43.63
CA ALA A 388 59.46 -42.38 42.44
C ALA A 388 60.22 -41.20 41.79
N PRO A 389 60.21 -41.08 40.45
CA PRO A 389 61.33 -40.52 39.69
C PRO A 389 61.34 -38.99 39.61
N ALA A 390 62.56 -38.53 39.32
CA ALA A 390 63.02 -37.16 39.22
C ALA A 390 62.33 -36.34 38.11
N ASN A 391 62.05 -35.08 38.43
CA ASN A 391 62.15 -33.98 37.47
C ASN A 391 63.23 -33.00 37.97
N PRO A 392 64.32 -32.76 37.20
CA PRO A 392 65.40 -31.88 37.60
C PRO A 392 65.27 -30.51 36.95
N ALA A 393 65.01 -29.47 37.74
CA ALA A 393 65.35 -28.09 37.41
C ALA A 393 65.35 -27.28 38.71
N ALA A 394 66.48 -27.23 39.39
CA ALA A 394 67.41 -26.09 39.30
C ALA A 394 66.92 -24.86 40.07
N SER A 395 67.17 -24.84 41.38
CA SER A 395 67.87 -23.70 42.02
C SER A 395 68.35 -24.09 43.43
N PRO A 396 69.60 -23.78 43.78
CA PRO A 396 70.19 -24.12 45.07
C PRO A 396 69.93 -22.99 46.08
N GLY A 397 69.71 -23.38 47.33
CA GLY A 397 69.97 -22.49 48.46
C GLY A 397 68.74 -21.79 49.03
N LYS A 398 68.19 -22.38 50.09
CA LYS A 398 68.58 -22.05 51.46
C LYS A 398 67.80 -23.00 52.35
N SER A 399 68.52 -23.85 53.08
CA SER A 399 68.00 -24.49 54.29
C SER A 399 67.20 -23.45 55.08
N PRO A 400 66.00 -23.76 55.60
CA PRO A 400 65.35 -22.91 56.57
C PRO A 400 66.27 -22.93 57.79
N ARG A 401 67.22 -22.00 57.79
CA ARG A 401 68.02 -21.63 58.94
C ARG A 401 66.96 -21.41 60.00
N ARG A 402 66.88 -22.32 60.98
CA ARG A 402 66.15 -22.08 62.22
C ARG A 402 66.62 -20.71 62.67
N VAL A 403 65.83 -19.69 62.37
CA VAL A 403 66.03 -18.36 62.91
C VAL A 403 65.69 -18.60 64.36
N LEU A 404 66.74 -18.93 65.12
CA LEU A 404 66.72 -18.97 66.56
C LEU A 404 66.06 -17.64 66.94
N HIS A 405 64.80 -17.69 67.38
CA HIS A 405 64.00 -16.52 67.75
C HIS A 405 64.65 -15.88 68.97
N LYS A 406 65.77 -15.20 68.74
CA LYS A 406 66.64 -14.61 69.73
C LYS A 406 66.03 -13.25 70.05
N GLY A 407 65.02 -13.26 70.92
CA GLY A 407 64.40 -12.04 71.43
C GLY A 407 62.87 -12.03 71.51
N ARG A 408 62.16 -13.12 71.17
CA ARG A 408 60.72 -13.17 71.46
C ARG A 408 60.53 -13.41 72.97
N PRO A 409 59.80 -12.53 73.69
CA PRO A 409 59.50 -12.77 75.09
C PRO A 409 58.73 -14.08 75.23
N PRO A 410 58.98 -14.87 76.28
CA PRO A 410 58.24 -16.11 76.48
C PRO A 410 56.75 -15.80 76.62
N ILE A 411 55.91 -16.52 75.87
CA ILE A 411 54.44 -16.37 75.82
C ILE A 411 53.82 -16.51 77.21
N MET A 412 54.46 -17.30 78.07
CA MET A 412 54.20 -17.33 79.49
C MET A 412 55.41 -16.84 80.27
N SER A 413 55.21 -15.81 81.08
CA SER A 413 56.14 -15.44 82.13
C SER A 413 55.51 -15.70 83.49
N VAL A 414 56.31 -16.18 84.43
CA VAL A 414 55.89 -16.24 85.83
C VAL A 414 55.77 -14.82 86.37
N ASP A 415 54.63 -14.48 87.00
CA ASP A 415 54.50 -13.19 87.67
C ASP A 415 55.53 -13.11 88.82
N GLN A 416 56.43 -12.12 88.75
CA GLN A 416 57.49 -11.93 89.74
C GLN A 416 56.93 -11.63 91.15
N ARG A 417 55.68 -11.17 91.26
CA ARG A 417 54.99 -11.01 92.55
C ARG A 417 54.74 -12.35 93.23
N CYS A 418 54.43 -13.39 92.45
CA CYS A 418 54.19 -14.75 92.97
C CYS A 418 55.47 -15.44 93.45
N LEU A 419 56.63 -15.06 92.90
CA LEU A 419 57.94 -15.53 93.38
C LEU A 419 58.31 -14.93 94.75
N SER A 420 57.75 -13.77 95.08
CA SER A 420 58.08 -13.03 96.31
C SER A 420 57.33 -13.55 97.54
N CYS A 421 56.15 -14.17 97.36
CA CYS A 421 55.30 -14.62 98.48
C CYS A 421 55.67 -16.00 99.06
N SER A 422 56.50 -16.81 98.39
CA SER A 422 56.69 -18.22 98.77
C SER A 422 57.99 -18.54 99.51
N GLY A 423 58.97 -17.61 99.55
CA GLY A 423 60.26 -17.79 100.22
C GLY A 423 61.13 -18.97 99.71
N GLN A 424 60.61 -19.80 98.80
CA GLN A 424 61.26 -20.99 98.24
C GLN A 424 61.10 -21.00 96.73
N ALA A 425 61.85 -20.13 96.04
CA ALA A 425 61.81 -20.00 94.59
C ALA A 425 62.01 -21.33 93.83
N ARG A 426 62.78 -22.28 94.39
CA ARG A 426 63.04 -23.59 93.76
C ARG A 426 61.85 -24.56 93.85
N THR A 427 61.13 -24.60 94.97
CA THR A 427 59.98 -25.51 95.15
C THR A 427 58.74 -25.00 94.41
N VAL A 428 58.61 -23.67 94.29
CA VAL A 428 57.50 -23.05 93.56
C VAL A 428 57.61 -23.28 92.06
N LEU A 429 58.81 -23.25 91.47
CA LEU A 429 59.05 -23.61 90.06
C LEU A 429 58.54 -25.02 89.70
N SER A 430 58.59 -25.99 90.62
CA SER A 430 58.11 -27.36 90.40
C SER A 430 56.63 -27.60 90.72
N ALA A 431 56.00 -26.72 91.51
CA ALA A 431 54.61 -26.85 91.96
C ALA A 431 53.70 -25.72 91.43
N PHE A 432 54.13 -25.02 90.37
CA PHE A 432 53.43 -23.86 89.83
C PHE A 432 51.99 -24.22 89.47
N LYS A 433 51.04 -23.69 90.26
CA LYS A 433 49.63 -23.69 89.89
C LYS A 433 49.46 -22.73 88.72
N ILE A 434 48.61 -23.11 87.76
CA ILE A 434 48.23 -22.32 86.58
C ILE A 434 47.92 -20.85 86.92
N ALA A 435 47.44 -20.58 88.15
CA ALA A 435 47.08 -19.26 88.66
C ALA A 435 48.21 -18.20 88.73
N CYS A 436 49.49 -18.57 88.62
CA CYS A 436 50.61 -17.62 88.73
C CYS A 436 51.36 -17.38 87.39
N LEU A 437 50.76 -17.80 86.27
CA LEU A 437 51.30 -17.63 84.93
C LEU A 437 50.68 -16.39 84.29
N GLN A 438 51.51 -15.43 83.91
CA GLN A 438 51.10 -14.28 83.12
C GLN A 438 51.19 -14.65 81.63
N TYR A 439 50.02 -14.67 80.98
CA TYR A 439 49.93 -14.87 79.54
C TYR A 439 50.24 -13.55 78.82
N ASN A 440 51.29 -13.57 78.01
CA ASN A 440 51.68 -12.49 77.11
C ASN A 440 51.44 -13.00 75.68
N PRO A 441 50.27 -12.73 75.08
CA PRO A 441 49.94 -13.22 73.74
C PRO A 441 51.00 -12.75 72.74
N SER A 442 51.35 -13.61 71.80
CA SER A 442 52.28 -13.24 70.75
C SER A 442 51.61 -12.30 69.73
N PRO A 443 52.39 -11.46 69.00
CA PRO A 443 51.81 -10.62 67.97
C PRO A 443 51.20 -11.47 66.85
N VAL A 444 50.09 -11.00 66.29
CA VAL A 444 49.32 -11.71 65.26
C VAL A 444 49.80 -11.24 63.89
N SER A 445 50.14 -12.17 63.01
CA SER A 445 50.52 -11.85 61.62
C SER A 445 49.26 -11.70 60.77
N TRP A 446 48.99 -10.48 60.30
CA TRP A 446 47.87 -10.16 59.40
C TRP A 446 48.37 -9.27 58.26
N GLU A 447 48.03 -9.60 57.00
CA GLU A 447 48.50 -8.87 55.80
C GLU A 447 50.02 -8.63 55.78
N ASP A 448 50.81 -9.67 56.06
CA ASP A 448 52.28 -9.63 56.13
C ASP A 448 52.87 -8.65 57.18
N LYS A 449 52.06 -8.19 58.14
CA LYS A 449 52.47 -7.32 59.24
C LYS A 449 52.15 -7.95 60.59
N GLU A 450 53.03 -7.72 61.56
CA GLU A 450 52.80 -8.13 62.95
C GLU A 450 51.98 -7.03 63.66
N HIS A 451 50.83 -7.41 64.21
CA HIS A 451 49.91 -6.51 64.91
C HIS A 451 49.73 -6.95 66.36
N SER A 452 49.46 -5.99 67.25
CA SER A 452 49.01 -6.33 68.60
C SER A 452 47.57 -6.82 68.57
N ARG A 453 47.24 -7.78 69.45
CA ARG A 453 45.87 -8.32 69.55
C ARG A 453 44.83 -7.22 69.79
N VAL A 454 45.16 -6.26 70.65
CA VAL A 454 44.27 -5.14 71.00
C VAL A 454 43.99 -4.27 69.78
N GLU A 455 44.99 -4.01 68.94
CA GLU A 455 44.80 -3.27 67.68
C GLU A 455 43.85 -3.99 66.71
N LEU A 456 43.99 -5.31 66.55
CA LEU A 456 43.12 -6.07 65.64
C LEU A 456 41.68 -6.15 66.16
N LEU A 457 41.49 -6.30 67.47
CA LEU A 457 40.17 -6.28 68.10
C LEU A 457 39.49 -4.90 67.95
N ASP A 458 40.21 -3.81 68.22
CA ASP A 458 39.71 -2.44 68.03
C ASP A 458 39.42 -2.15 66.54
N ARG A 459 40.24 -2.67 65.62
CA ARG A 459 39.97 -2.58 64.18
C ARG A 459 38.71 -3.35 63.79
N ALA A 460 38.52 -4.58 64.30
CA ALA A 460 37.34 -5.38 64.03
C ALA A 460 36.07 -4.73 64.59
N GLU A 461 36.12 -4.19 65.81
CA GLU A 461 35.02 -3.44 66.42
C GLU A 461 34.64 -2.22 65.58
N LYS A 462 35.62 -1.40 65.18
CA LYS A 462 35.39 -0.24 64.29
C LYS A 462 34.78 -0.62 62.95
N LEU A 463 35.19 -1.75 62.36
CA LEU A 463 34.60 -2.24 61.10
C LEU A 463 33.14 -2.67 61.30
N LEU A 464 32.83 -3.37 62.39
CA LEU A 464 31.48 -3.79 62.72
C LEU A 464 30.56 -2.61 63.08
N GLU A 465 31.06 -1.61 63.80
CA GLU A 465 30.32 -0.38 64.09
C GLU A 465 30.01 0.40 62.80
N LYS A 466 30.99 0.56 61.90
CA LYS A 466 30.78 1.18 60.59
C LYS A 466 29.79 0.40 59.73
N ALA A 467 29.89 -0.93 59.71
CA ALA A 467 28.95 -1.81 59.02
C ALA A 467 27.54 -1.65 59.56
N ARG A 468 27.39 -1.62 60.90
CA ARG A 468 26.11 -1.41 61.58
C ARG A 468 25.51 -0.03 61.28
N ALA A 469 26.30 1.02 61.32
CA ALA A 469 25.86 2.38 61.01
C ALA A 469 25.39 2.49 59.55
N THR A 470 26.17 1.93 58.62
CA THR A 470 25.86 1.92 57.18
C THR A 470 24.58 1.12 56.89
N PHE A 471 24.45 -0.06 57.50
CA PHE A 471 23.25 -0.89 57.38
C PHE A 471 22.00 -0.20 57.98
N SER A 472 22.15 0.45 59.13
CA SER A 472 21.06 1.23 59.75
C SER A 472 20.65 2.41 58.88
N ALA A 473 21.59 3.09 58.23
CA ALA A 473 21.30 4.18 57.30
C ALA A 473 20.55 3.67 56.05
N LEU A 474 20.90 2.49 55.54
CA LEU A 474 20.20 1.83 54.44
C LEU A 474 18.73 1.50 54.80
N LEU A 475 18.49 0.96 56.00
CA LEU A 475 17.14 0.68 56.49
C LEU A 475 16.31 1.96 56.69
N ALA A 476 16.95 3.04 57.16
CA ALA A 476 16.28 4.33 57.33
C ALA A 476 15.95 5.01 55.99
N GLY A 477 16.87 4.94 55.02
CA GLY A 477 16.68 5.51 53.68
C GLY A 477 15.58 4.82 52.87
N SER A 478 15.50 3.49 52.98
CA SER A 478 14.51 2.65 52.28
C SER A 478 13.06 3.02 52.61
N ARG A 479 12.77 3.46 53.84
CA ARG A 479 11.42 3.84 54.27
C ARG A 479 10.91 5.16 53.68
N SER A 480 11.80 6.04 53.21
CA SER A 480 11.38 7.32 52.62
C SER A 480 10.96 7.18 51.15
N ALA A 481 11.59 6.26 50.40
CA ALA A 481 11.32 6.05 48.98
C ALA A 481 10.08 5.18 48.70
N SER A 482 9.63 4.37 49.67
CA SER A 482 8.44 3.53 49.53
C SER A 482 7.11 4.26 49.73
N SER A 483 7.13 5.57 50.04
CA SER A 483 5.94 6.40 49.93
C SER A 483 5.71 6.78 48.46
N LEU A 484 5.48 5.77 47.63
CA LEU A 484 4.85 5.97 46.34
C LEU A 484 3.61 6.83 46.58
N PRO A 485 3.45 7.98 45.89
CA PRO A 485 2.19 8.69 45.93
C PRO A 485 1.15 7.69 45.46
N SER A 486 0.33 7.20 46.40
CA SER A 486 -0.87 6.44 46.09
C SER A 486 -1.54 7.18 44.95
N PRO A 487 -1.80 6.53 43.80
CA PRO A 487 -2.37 7.19 42.64
C PRO A 487 -3.72 7.72 43.09
N ARG A 488 -3.74 8.98 43.51
CA ARG A 488 -4.93 9.69 43.90
C ARG A 488 -5.72 9.71 42.61
N ALA A 489 -6.74 8.87 42.56
CA ALA A 489 -7.66 8.76 41.45
C ALA A 489 -8.17 10.17 41.14
N SER A 490 -7.50 10.86 40.23
CA SER A 490 -8.07 11.99 39.53
C SER A 490 -9.03 11.39 38.53
N SER A 491 -10.19 10.97 39.05
CA SER A 491 -11.42 10.91 38.29
C SER A 491 -11.74 12.33 37.86
N THR A 492 -11.06 12.84 36.84
CA THR A 492 -11.67 13.79 35.94
C THR A 492 -12.75 12.99 35.23
N ASP A 493 -13.92 13.01 35.86
CA ASP A 493 -15.22 12.68 35.33
C ASP A 493 -15.42 13.53 34.06
N THR A 494 -14.87 13.05 32.94
CA THR A 494 -15.19 13.54 31.62
C THR A 494 -16.56 12.97 31.28
N ARG A 495 -17.59 13.54 31.92
CA ARG A 495 -18.97 13.44 31.49
C ARG A 495 -19.03 13.76 30.01
N ARG A 496 -19.19 12.70 29.23
CA ARG A 496 -19.72 12.68 27.88
C ARG A 496 -21.02 13.50 27.85
N PRO A 497 -21.13 14.62 27.11
CA PRO A 497 -22.41 15.23 26.84
C PRO A 497 -23.04 14.52 25.65
N SER A 498 -24.08 13.74 25.92
CA SER A 498 -25.03 13.31 24.90
C SER A 498 -25.95 14.47 24.53
N ALA A 499 -25.89 14.85 23.25
CA ALA A 499 -26.94 15.41 22.41
C ALA A 499 -27.72 16.70 22.79
N ILE A 500 -27.87 17.54 21.76
CA ILE A 500 -28.94 18.50 21.42
C ILE A 500 -28.44 19.96 21.38
N GLY A 501 -28.47 20.54 20.18
CA GLY A 501 -28.39 21.99 20.00
C GLY A 501 -27.89 22.44 18.63
N ALA A 502 -28.75 22.38 17.63
CA ALA A 502 -28.60 23.22 16.44
C ALA A 502 -28.57 24.70 16.88
N GLN A 503 -27.49 25.42 16.58
CA GLN A 503 -27.53 26.86 16.37
C GLN A 503 -26.25 27.36 15.67
N ALA A 504 -26.50 28.24 14.71
CA ALA A 504 -25.56 28.88 13.83
C ALA A 504 -24.51 29.72 14.57
N LEU A 505 -23.31 29.79 13.98
CA LEU A 505 -22.27 30.83 14.03
C LEU A 505 -21.08 30.16 13.33
N GLY A 506 -20.48 30.65 12.26
CA GLY A 506 -20.27 32.00 11.81
C GLY A 506 -19.03 31.87 10.91
N MET A 507 -19.18 32.22 9.65
CA MET A 507 -18.09 32.22 8.67
C MET A 507 -16.94 33.08 9.20
N MET A 508 -15.72 32.54 9.20
CA MET A 508 -14.48 33.32 9.19
C MET A 508 -13.62 32.82 8.02
N PRO A 509 -13.04 33.72 7.22
CA PRO A 509 -12.34 33.36 6.00
C PRO A 509 -10.94 32.85 6.33
N PHE A 510 -10.64 31.62 5.92
CA PHE A 510 -9.29 31.10 5.99
C PHE A 510 -8.47 31.70 4.83
N ARG A 511 -7.48 32.50 5.23
CA ARG A 511 -6.61 33.33 4.41
C ARG A 511 -5.56 32.45 3.72
N GLU A 512 -5.55 32.47 2.39
CA GLU A 512 -4.51 31.86 1.57
C GLU A 512 -3.14 32.50 1.86
N HIS A 513 -2.22 31.68 2.36
CA HIS A 513 -0.79 31.96 2.28
C HIS A 513 -0.15 30.90 1.38
N SER A 514 -0.02 31.28 0.12
CA SER A 514 0.83 30.66 -0.87
C SER A 514 2.30 30.94 -0.53
N SER A 515 2.99 29.97 0.06
CA SER A 515 4.45 29.92 0.05
C SER A 515 4.89 28.83 -0.92
N SER A 516 5.24 29.26 -2.13
CA SER A 516 5.90 28.46 -3.15
C SER A 516 7.32 28.11 -2.69
N THR A 517 7.56 26.85 -2.33
CA THR A 517 8.90 26.26 -2.35
C THR A 517 8.94 25.21 -3.45
N THR A 518 9.49 25.64 -4.58
CA THR A 518 9.90 24.79 -5.71
C THR A 518 10.95 23.79 -5.25
N SER A 519 10.57 22.52 -5.12
CA SER A 519 11.51 21.40 -5.17
C SER A 519 11.31 20.67 -6.50
N THR A 520 12.33 20.76 -7.34
CA THR A 520 12.46 20.12 -8.64
C THR A 520 12.62 18.61 -8.46
N TRP A 521 11.54 17.87 -8.67
CA TRP A 521 11.59 16.45 -8.96
C TRP A 521 11.46 16.28 -10.49
N LYS A 522 12.56 15.90 -11.14
CA LYS A 522 12.56 15.41 -12.52
C LYS A 522 11.85 14.06 -12.53
N ALA A 523 10.60 14.05 -12.99
CA ALA A 523 9.92 12.84 -13.43
C ALA A 523 10.11 12.71 -14.94
N GLU A 524 10.69 11.59 -15.36
CA GLU A 524 10.76 11.16 -16.75
C GLU A 524 9.34 10.89 -17.27
N ASP A 525 9.08 11.40 -18.47
CA ASP A 525 7.77 11.47 -19.12
C ASP A 525 7.67 10.33 -20.16
N PRO A 526 6.80 9.31 -20.00
CA PRO A 526 6.52 8.39 -21.09
C PRO A 526 5.25 8.83 -21.83
N ARG A 527 5.48 9.34 -23.05
CA ARG A 527 4.57 9.27 -24.21
C ARG A 527 3.24 10.02 -24.09
N ARG A 528 3.30 11.33 -24.31
CA ARG A 528 2.16 12.11 -24.82
C ARG A 528 1.83 11.73 -26.27
N LEU A 529 0.58 11.35 -26.50
CA LEU A 529 -0.04 11.24 -27.82
C LEU A 529 -0.16 12.62 -28.49
N PRO A 530 -0.13 12.71 -29.83
CA PRO A 530 -0.19 13.99 -30.54
C PRO A 530 -1.57 14.63 -30.41
N SER A 531 -1.60 15.90 -29.99
CA SER A 531 -2.79 16.74 -29.97
C SER A 531 -3.22 17.07 -31.40
N ILE A 532 -4.46 16.73 -31.76
CA ILE A 532 -5.10 17.16 -33.01
C ILE A 532 -5.37 18.66 -32.91
N SER A 533 -4.57 19.45 -33.62
CA SER A 533 -4.75 20.89 -33.76
C SER A 533 -5.96 21.21 -34.65
N LYS A 534 -6.98 21.80 -34.01
CA LYS A 534 -7.85 22.89 -34.49
C LYS A 534 -7.98 23.05 -36.01
N ILE A 535 -9.08 22.54 -36.56
CA ILE A 535 -9.63 22.94 -37.86
C ILE A 535 -10.18 24.36 -37.70
N SER A 536 -9.52 25.32 -38.35
CA SER A 536 -9.96 26.70 -38.48
C SER A 536 -11.13 26.79 -39.44
N THR A 537 -12.29 27.16 -38.93
CA THR A 537 -13.48 27.58 -39.68
C THR A 537 -13.22 28.94 -40.33
N ASN A 538 -12.92 28.97 -41.63
CA ASN A 538 -13.01 30.18 -42.44
C ASN A 538 -14.39 30.25 -43.10
N ALA A 539 -15.22 31.16 -42.58
CA ALA A 539 -16.44 31.63 -43.19
C ALA A 539 -16.16 32.90 -44.01
N SER A 540 -16.33 32.82 -45.32
CA SER A 540 -16.57 33.93 -46.26
C SER A 540 -16.82 33.28 -47.63
N GLY A 541 -17.81 33.59 -48.44
CA GLY A 541 -18.94 34.50 -48.38
C GLY A 541 -19.78 34.17 -49.61
N SER A 542 -21.10 34.20 -49.45
CA SER A 542 -22.06 34.09 -50.54
C SER A 542 -21.96 35.29 -51.47
N PRO A 543 -22.17 35.10 -52.78
CA PRO A 543 -22.96 36.07 -53.52
C PRO A 543 -24.18 35.42 -54.15
N ALA A 544 -25.22 36.24 -54.20
CA ALA A 544 -26.57 35.93 -54.62
C ALA A 544 -26.69 35.57 -56.10
N SER A 545 -27.69 34.74 -56.38
CA SER A 545 -28.40 34.58 -57.67
C SER A 545 -28.96 35.93 -58.15
N PRO A 546 -29.03 36.21 -59.47
CA PRO A 546 -30.28 35.90 -60.20
C PRO A 546 -30.10 35.60 -61.70
N VAL A 547 -30.46 34.40 -62.16
CA VAL A 547 -30.86 34.17 -63.57
C VAL A 547 -32.00 33.15 -63.64
N GLN A 548 -33.24 33.63 -63.54
CA GLN A 548 -34.43 32.98 -64.07
C GLN A 548 -35.47 34.07 -64.37
N ALA A 549 -35.51 34.53 -65.61
CA ALA A 549 -36.65 35.22 -66.21
C ALA A 549 -36.46 35.30 -67.73
N ALA A 550 -36.92 34.29 -68.46
CA ALA A 550 -37.48 34.39 -69.83
C ALA A 550 -37.56 32.99 -70.43
N MET A 551 -38.77 32.41 -70.48
CA MET A 551 -39.29 31.67 -71.64
C MET A 551 -40.70 31.15 -71.31
N LEU A 552 -41.67 32.05 -71.46
CA LEU A 552 -43.05 31.75 -71.83
C LEU A 552 -43.54 32.93 -72.67
N SER A 553 -43.37 32.79 -73.99
CA SER A 553 -44.09 33.47 -75.05
C SER A 553 -43.87 32.68 -76.34
#